data_AF-A0A7R6WU66-F1
#
_entry.id   AF-A0A7R6WU66-F1
#
_cell.length_a   1.000
_cell.length_b   1.000
_cell.length_c   1.000
_cell.angle_alpha   90.00
_cell.angle_beta   90.00
_cell.angle_gamma   90.00
#
_symmetry.space_group_name_H-M   'P 1'
#
loop_
_entity.id
_entity.type
_entity.pdbx_description
1 polymer ?
#
loop_
_entity_poly.entity_id
_entity_poly.type
_entity_poly.pdbx_seq_one_letter_code
_entity_poly.pdbx_strand_id
1 'polypeptide(L)'
;MTKEKSAQGATRLKALLLAIGIMGLPQPLSASALPARIDSAGSLLAEVEAPPTLGGISLLRPQPWQPASTYRIGMVLGSYGPASIDQQTGSSTALGNAGIDPIQTAAIIPGVFGSVALSMHNFPVSARWAPVYKAIVDCSAGSGCDGKNSIFTAIVNAAKDKRFIDKLSFINSSINHAIAYKKDSVVYGKLDYWAKPSEILEHRAGDCEDFAILKMAALLRAGIPAQSMSLVVLQDRKRGFFHAVLSVSTGSGVFILDSLSNVVSRDSDLPDYVPLYSFSTDRAWIHGTRPGAAQVADVKGGLATVAPGEGLQP
;
A
#
# COMPACT_ATOMS: atom_id res chain seq x y z
N MET A 1 33.36 -43.27 29.95
CA MET A 1 33.28 -41.83 30.26
C MET A 1 34.71 -41.32 30.31
N THR A 2 35.12 -40.58 29.28
CA THR A 2 36.53 -40.31 28.97
C THR A 2 36.75 -38.80 28.85
N LYS A 3 37.65 -38.30 29.71
CA LYS A 3 38.45 -37.06 29.64
C LYS A 3 37.72 -35.70 29.56
N GLU A 4 37.66 -35.05 30.72
CA GLU A 4 37.78 -33.59 30.84
C GLU A 4 39.20 -33.12 30.45
N LYS A 5 39.27 -32.01 29.71
CA LYS A 5 40.43 -31.12 29.69
C LYS A 5 39.94 -29.68 29.73
N SER A 6 40.31 -29.02 30.82
CA SER A 6 40.22 -27.58 31.07
C SER A 6 41.20 -26.81 30.18
N ALA A 7 40.79 -25.63 29.69
CA ALA A 7 41.68 -24.62 29.14
C ALA A 7 41.21 -23.23 29.59
N GLN A 8 42.11 -22.54 30.28
CA GLN A 8 41.98 -21.20 30.83
C GLN A 8 42.19 -20.11 29.77
N GLY A 9 41.39 -19.05 29.85
CA GLY A 9 41.83 -17.66 30.01
C GLY A 9 42.56 -16.97 28.85
N ALA A 10 41.93 -15.91 28.31
CA ALA A 10 42.58 -14.62 28.05
C ALA A 10 41.52 -13.53 27.76
N THR A 11 41.08 -12.85 28.81
CA THR A 11 40.38 -11.56 28.74
C THR A 11 41.37 -10.49 28.28
N ARG A 12 41.09 -9.79 27.17
CA ARG A 12 41.76 -8.52 26.83
C ARG A 12 40.73 -7.40 26.77
N LEU A 13 40.64 -6.71 27.90
CA LEU A 13 40.06 -5.39 28.07
C LEU A 13 40.91 -4.38 27.28
N LYS A 14 40.31 -3.63 26.34
CA LYS A 14 40.95 -2.44 25.75
C LYS A 14 40.13 -1.22 26.16
N ALA A 15 40.78 -0.38 26.96
CA ALA A 15 40.24 0.82 27.57
C ALA A 15 39.91 1.91 26.54
N LEU A 16 38.79 2.61 26.81
CA LEU A 16 38.42 3.89 26.22
C LEU A 16 39.49 4.95 26.57
N LEU A 17 39.91 5.72 25.56
CA LEU A 17 40.55 7.01 25.75
C LEU A 17 39.55 8.12 25.39
N LEU A 18 39.21 8.88 26.43
CA LEU A 18 38.39 10.07 26.45
C LEU A 18 39.22 11.25 25.90
N ALA A 19 38.77 11.89 24.82
CA ALA A 19 39.32 13.16 24.37
C ALA A 19 38.31 14.27 24.63
N ILE A 20 38.65 15.12 25.60
CA ILE A 20 37.93 16.33 26.00
C ILE A 20 38.34 17.44 25.03
N GLY A 21 37.38 17.97 24.27
CA GLY A 21 37.54 19.08 23.32
C GLY A 21 36.75 20.30 23.77
N ILE A 22 37.43 21.44 23.83
CA ILE A 22 37.12 22.68 24.54
C ILE A 22 35.95 23.49 23.94
N MET A 23 35.29 24.22 24.85
CA MET A 23 34.22 25.21 24.69
C MET A 23 34.42 26.21 23.53
N GLY A 24 33.36 26.46 22.78
CA GLY A 24 33.16 27.67 21.97
C GLY A 24 31.86 28.37 22.37
N LEU A 25 31.95 29.65 22.72
CA LEU A 25 30.80 30.50 23.10
C LEU A 25 29.89 30.84 21.89
N PRO A 26 28.61 31.18 22.15
CA PRO A 26 27.62 31.49 21.12
C PRO A 26 27.77 32.94 20.59
N GLN A 27 27.64 33.12 19.27
CA GLN A 27 27.38 34.44 18.66
C GLN A 27 25.89 34.57 18.33
N PRO A 28 25.25 35.72 18.64
CA PRO A 28 23.83 35.92 18.40
C PRO A 28 23.52 36.37 16.95
N LEU A 29 22.28 36.09 16.55
CA LEU A 29 21.63 36.49 15.31
C LEU A 29 21.76 38.00 15.01
N SER A 30 21.82 38.32 13.71
CA SER A 30 21.37 39.62 13.20
C SER A 30 20.50 39.37 11.96
N ALA A 31 19.19 39.47 12.16
CA ALA A 31 18.20 39.58 11.10
C ALA A 31 18.03 41.07 10.77
N SER A 32 18.33 41.45 9.53
CA SER A 32 18.03 42.78 9.02
C SER A 32 16.65 42.76 8.37
N ALA A 33 15.71 43.48 8.97
CA ALA A 33 14.38 43.71 8.43
C ALA A 33 14.27 45.16 7.90
N LEU A 34 13.62 45.28 6.73
CA LEU A 34 12.79 46.41 6.28
C LEU A 34 13.53 47.67 5.72
N PRO A 35 12.94 48.42 4.75
CA PRO A 35 11.56 48.92 4.82
C PRO A 35 10.66 48.75 3.61
N ALA A 36 9.38 48.57 3.95
CA ALA A 36 8.22 48.86 3.13
C ALA A 36 8.13 50.38 2.90
N ARG A 37 7.87 50.77 1.65
CA ARG A 37 7.52 52.14 1.28
C ARG A 37 6.00 52.22 1.14
N ILE A 38 5.40 53.05 1.99
CA ILE A 38 4.02 53.52 1.90
C ILE A 38 4.09 54.82 1.09
N ASP A 39 3.35 54.90 -0.01
CA ASP A 39 2.96 56.16 -0.62
C ASP A 39 1.44 56.12 -0.87
N SER A 40 0.80 57.25 -0.55
CA SER A 40 -0.64 57.43 -0.37
C SER A 40 -1.42 57.67 -1.67
N ALA A 41 -2.70 57.28 -1.61
CA ALA A 41 -3.87 57.62 -2.41
C ALA A 41 -3.79 58.81 -3.39
N GLY A 42 -4.32 58.61 -4.60
CA GLY A 42 -4.83 59.69 -5.44
C GLY A 42 -5.05 59.35 -6.91
N SER A 43 -6.30 59.01 -7.26
CA SER A 43 -6.91 59.11 -8.60
C SER A 43 -6.48 58.13 -9.69
N LEU A 44 -7.42 57.29 -10.13
CA LEU A 44 -7.84 57.07 -11.53
C LEU A 44 -8.84 55.91 -11.54
N LEU A 45 -10.13 56.22 -11.31
CA LEU A 45 -11.23 55.28 -11.60
C LEU A 45 -11.40 55.24 -13.12
N ALA A 46 -10.63 54.36 -13.77
CA ALA A 46 -10.94 53.87 -15.10
C ALA A 46 -11.81 52.62 -14.93
N GLU A 47 -13.03 52.67 -15.48
CA GLU A 47 -13.95 51.54 -15.53
C GLU A 47 -13.31 50.44 -16.39
N VAL A 48 -12.89 49.35 -15.76
CA VAL A 48 -12.29 48.20 -16.44
C VAL A 48 -13.42 47.32 -16.95
N GLU A 49 -13.73 47.41 -18.24
CA GLU A 49 -14.59 46.44 -18.92
C GLU A 49 -13.88 45.09 -19.00
N ALA A 50 -14.50 44.06 -18.41
CA ALA A 50 -13.98 42.70 -18.43
C ALA A 50 -14.12 42.08 -19.83
N PRO A 51 -13.09 41.39 -20.37
CA PRO A 51 -13.19 40.73 -21.66
C PRO A 51 -14.20 39.56 -21.60
N PRO A 52 -14.97 39.30 -22.68
CA PRO A 52 -16.07 38.32 -22.67
C PRO A 52 -15.62 36.84 -22.62
N THR A 53 -14.31 36.58 -22.55
CA THR A 53 -13.71 35.25 -22.53
C THR A 53 -12.47 35.24 -21.65
N LEU A 54 -12.33 34.22 -20.79
CA LEU A 54 -11.11 33.93 -20.04
C LEU A 54 -10.68 32.49 -20.35
N GLY A 55 -9.48 32.30 -20.89
CA GLY A 55 -8.93 30.96 -21.15
C GLY A 55 -9.76 30.07 -22.10
N GLY A 56 -10.45 30.67 -23.09
CA GLY A 56 -11.26 29.92 -24.06
C GLY A 56 -12.68 29.57 -23.59
N ILE A 57 -13.09 30.02 -22.41
CA ILE A 57 -14.42 29.80 -21.85
C ILE A 57 -15.22 31.10 -21.96
N SER A 58 -16.39 31.04 -22.61
CA SER A 58 -17.27 32.20 -22.77
C SER A 58 -18.05 32.46 -21.47
N LEU A 59 -18.04 33.70 -21.00
CA LEU A 59 -18.71 34.12 -19.75
C LEU A 59 -20.13 34.66 -19.97
N LEU A 60 -20.71 34.44 -21.16
CA LEU A 60 -22.10 34.81 -21.41
C LEU A 60 -23.08 33.95 -20.60
N ARG A 61 -24.02 34.64 -19.93
CA ARG A 61 -25.03 34.07 -19.03
C ARG A 61 -25.89 33.02 -19.74
N PRO A 62 -26.10 31.82 -19.17
CA PRO A 62 -27.04 30.83 -19.72
C PRO A 62 -28.49 31.33 -19.70
N GLN A 63 -29.22 31.09 -20.77
CA GLN A 63 -30.68 31.29 -20.85
C GLN A 63 -31.42 30.44 -19.80
N PRO A 64 -32.59 30.90 -19.29
CA PRO A 64 -33.41 30.12 -18.38
C PRO A 64 -33.99 28.86 -19.06
N TRP A 65 -33.86 27.74 -18.35
CA TRP A 65 -34.29 26.40 -18.72
C TRP A 65 -35.81 26.34 -19.00
N GLN A 66 -36.20 25.67 -20.10
CA GLN A 66 -37.59 25.36 -20.45
C GLN A 66 -37.87 23.87 -20.14
N PRO A 67 -39.01 23.50 -19.54
CA PRO A 67 -39.32 22.11 -19.23
C PRO A 67 -39.66 21.30 -20.50
N ALA A 68 -39.12 20.09 -20.58
CA ALA A 68 -39.41 19.13 -21.64
C ALA A 68 -40.81 18.50 -21.50
N SER A 69 -41.45 18.21 -22.65
CA SER A 69 -42.78 17.60 -22.78
C SER A 69 -42.86 16.23 -22.11
N THR A 70 -44.00 15.95 -21.46
CA THR A 70 -44.31 14.70 -20.77
C THR A 70 -44.47 13.53 -21.75
N TYR A 71 -43.77 12.42 -21.50
CA TYR A 71 -43.93 11.16 -22.23
C TYR A 71 -45.02 10.31 -21.56
N ARG A 72 -46.06 9.94 -22.31
CA ARG A 72 -47.11 9.00 -21.88
C ARG A 72 -46.61 7.56 -21.99
N ILE A 73 -46.72 6.79 -20.91
CA ILE A 73 -46.51 5.34 -20.90
C ILE A 73 -47.83 4.67 -21.34
N GLY A 74 -47.81 3.99 -22.49
CA GLY A 74 -48.90 3.13 -22.94
C GLY A 74 -48.79 1.74 -22.32
N MET A 75 -49.82 1.33 -21.58
CA MET A 75 -50.03 -0.06 -21.15
C MET A 75 -50.41 -0.92 -22.36
N VAL A 76 -49.78 -2.09 -22.50
CA VAL A 76 -50.33 -3.20 -23.31
C VAL A 76 -50.50 -4.40 -22.39
N LEU A 77 -51.76 -4.71 -22.12
CA LEU A 77 -52.24 -5.93 -21.48
C LEU A 77 -52.30 -7.02 -22.57
N GLY A 78 -51.77 -8.22 -22.31
CA GLY A 78 -51.78 -9.32 -23.28
C GLY A 78 -51.39 -10.66 -22.65
N SER A 79 -52.31 -11.25 -21.92
CA SER A 79 -52.26 -12.58 -21.32
C SER A 79 -52.67 -13.67 -22.32
N TYR A 80 -51.82 -14.69 -22.52
CA TYR A 80 -52.25 -16.06 -22.87
C TYR A 80 -51.26 -17.08 -22.27
N GLY A 81 -51.82 -18.02 -21.50
CA GLY A 81 -51.15 -19.18 -20.90
C GLY A 81 -51.01 -20.37 -21.87
N PRO A 82 -50.65 -21.57 -21.37
CA PRO A 82 -49.44 -22.27 -21.80
C PRO A 82 -49.69 -23.43 -22.76
N ALA A 83 -48.65 -23.82 -23.51
CA ALA A 83 -48.52 -25.13 -24.12
C ALA A 83 -47.21 -25.77 -23.63
N SER A 84 -47.38 -26.85 -22.89
CA SER A 84 -46.36 -27.76 -22.36
C SER A 84 -45.79 -28.65 -23.46
N ILE A 85 -44.46 -28.72 -23.58
CA ILE A 85 -43.76 -29.96 -23.90
C ILE A 85 -42.64 -30.16 -22.88
N ASP A 86 -42.65 -31.38 -22.40
CA ASP A 86 -41.88 -32.04 -21.36
C ASP A 86 -40.37 -32.03 -21.67
N GLN A 87 -39.58 -31.46 -20.76
CA GLN A 87 -38.21 -31.92 -20.56
C GLN A 87 -37.94 -31.91 -19.06
N GLN A 88 -38.11 -33.10 -18.48
CA GLN A 88 -37.96 -33.41 -17.08
C GLN A 88 -36.64 -32.89 -16.48
N THR A 89 -36.84 -31.99 -15.53
CA THR A 89 -36.31 -32.01 -14.16
C THR A 89 -34.80 -31.93 -13.97
N GLY A 90 -34.38 -30.70 -13.70
CA GLY A 90 -33.15 -30.37 -12.98
C GLY A 90 -33.19 -28.93 -12.49
N SER A 91 -34.24 -28.55 -11.73
CA SER A 91 -34.21 -27.34 -10.91
C SER A 91 -33.02 -27.41 -9.94
N SER A 92 -31.95 -26.69 -10.22
CA SER A 92 -31.11 -26.16 -9.16
C SER A 92 -31.52 -24.71 -8.94
N THR A 93 -32.53 -24.57 -8.09
CA THR A 93 -32.61 -23.49 -7.11
C THR A 93 -31.20 -23.13 -6.64
N ALA A 94 -30.93 -21.82 -6.58
CA ALA A 94 -29.80 -21.25 -5.87
C ALA A 94 -29.81 -21.74 -4.41
N LEU A 95 -29.18 -22.89 -4.18
CA LEU A 95 -28.75 -23.35 -2.87
C LEU A 95 -27.38 -22.73 -2.66
N GLY A 96 -27.24 -21.98 -1.56
CA GLY A 96 -25.98 -21.37 -1.18
C GLY A 96 -24.83 -22.36 -1.34
N ASN A 97 -23.77 -21.93 -2.03
CA ASN A 97 -22.54 -22.68 -2.13
C ASN A 97 -22.09 -23.01 -0.69
N ALA A 98 -22.42 -24.22 -0.25
CA ALA A 98 -21.70 -24.89 0.80
C ALA A 98 -20.22 -24.82 0.40
N GLY A 99 -19.42 -24.21 1.28
CA GLY A 99 -18.09 -23.74 1.01
C GLY A 99 -17.23 -24.77 0.29
N ILE A 100 -17.01 -24.55 -1.01
CA ILE A 100 -15.73 -24.92 -1.59
C ILE A 100 -14.78 -23.85 -1.10
N ASP A 101 -14.07 -24.18 -0.01
CA ASP A 101 -12.93 -23.41 0.42
C ASP A 101 -11.92 -23.43 -0.75
N PRO A 102 -11.66 -22.30 -1.43
CA PRO A 102 -10.72 -22.26 -2.56
C PRO A 102 -9.33 -22.76 -2.18
N ILE A 103 -9.04 -22.76 -0.87
CA ILE A 103 -7.84 -23.28 -0.25
C ILE A 103 -7.78 -24.81 -0.45
N GLN A 104 -8.86 -25.57 -0.21
CA GLN A 104 -8.87 -27.04 -0.34
C GLN A 104 -8.65 -27.58 -1.76
N THR A 105 -8.89 -26.78 -2.82
CA THR A 105 -8.88 -27.26 -4.21
C THR A 105 -7.78 -26.66 -5.09
N ALA A 106 -6.78 -25.97 -4.53
CA ALA A 106 -5.74 -25.27 -5.31
C ALA A 106 -6.37 -24.39 -6.41
N ALA A 107 -7.29 -23.51 -6.02
CA ALA A 107 -8.00 -22.67 -6.96
C ALA A 107 -7.04 -21.71 -7.68
N ILE A 108 -7.04 -21.78 -9.00
CA ILE A 108 -6.39 -20.81 -9.88
C ILE A 108 -7.31 -19.58 -9.96
N ILE A 109 -6.90 -18.46 -9.38
CA ILE A 109 -7.67 -17.21 -9.38
C ILE A 109 -6.95 -16.11 -10.18
N PRO A 110 -7.68 -15.10 -10.70
CA PRO A 110 -7.03 -13.89 -11.19
C PRO A 110 -6.15 -13.27 -10.10
N GLY A 111 -4.89 -13.01 -10.44
CA GLY A 111 -3.94 -12.33 -9.57
C GLY A 111 -3.81 -10.85 -9.89
N VAL A 112 -2.93 -10.17 -9.16
CA VAL A 112 -2.54 -8.77 -9.41
C VAL A 112 -1.59 -8.67 -10.61
N PHE A 113 -1.51 -7.51 -11.25
CA PHE A 113 -0.61 -7.25 -12.40
C PHE A 113 -0.88 -8.19 -13.59
N GLY A 114 -2.14 -8.58 -13.80
CA GLY A 114 -2.52 -9.50 -14.88
C GLY A 114 -2.01 -10.93 -14.70
N SER A 115 -1.46 -11.27 -13.54
CA SER A 115 -0.99 -12.62 -13.22
C SER A 115 -2.14 -13.58 -12.91
N VAL A 116 -1.77 -14.83 -12.73
CA VAL A 116 -2.60 -15.89 -12.17
C VAL A 116 -2.05 -16.22 -10.79
N ALA A 117 -2.92 -16.32 -9.78
CA ALA A 117 -2.54 -16.64 -8.41
C ALA A 117 -2.96 -18.07 -8.06
N LEU A 118 -2.00 -18.86 -7.56
CA LEU A 118 -2.17 -20.22 -7.08
C LEU A 118 -2.07 -20.23 -5.56
N SER A 119 -3.16 -20.58 -4.88
CA SER A 119 -3.19 -20.64 -3.41
C SER A 119 -2.25 -21.72 -2.88
N MET A 120 -1.48 -21.41 -1.84
CA MET A 120 -0.51 -22.32 -1.23
C MET A 120 -0.79 -22.50 0.26
N HIS A 121 -0.94 -23.75 0.71
CA HIS A 121 -1.11 -24.08 2.13
C HIS A 121 0.21 -24.06 2.91
N ASN A 122 1.26 -24.64 2.33
CA ASN A 122 2.55 -24.83 2.98
C ASN A 122 3.63 -24.07 2.20
N PHE A 123 3.55 -22.75 2.21
CA PHE A 123 4.54 -21.92 1.54
C PHE A 123 5.63 -21.48 2.55
N PRO A 124 6.89 -21.92 2.41
CA PRO A 124 7.94 -21.68 3.42
C PRO A 124 8.15 -20.21 3.77
N VAL A 125 7.99 -19.30 2.80
CA VAL A 125 8.13 -17.85 3.03
C VAL A 125 7.04 -17.32 3.98
N SER A 126 5.88 -17.99 4.09
CA SER A 126 4.80 -17.62 5.00
C SER A 126 5.19 -17.66 6.49
N ALA A 127 6.23 -18.43 6.84
CA ALA A 127 6.75 -18.47 8.21
C ALA A 127 7.21 -17.08 8.70
N ARG A 128 7.65 -16.22 7.76
CA ARG A 128 8.03 -14.82 8.04
C ARG A 128 6.81 -13.92 8.19
N TRP A 129 5.78 -14.17 7.39
CA TRP A 129 4.56 -13.36 7.34
C TRP A 129 3.65 -13.55 8.56
N ALA A 130 3.44 -14.78 9.02
CA ALA A 130 2.51 -15.06 10.12
C ALA A 130 2.72 -14.21 11.39
N PRO A 131 3.94 -14.07 11.95
CA PRO A 131 4.15 -13.22 13.13
C PRO A 131 3.95 -11.71 12.81
N VAL A 132 4.26 -11.28 11.60
CA VAL A 132 4.07 -9.88 11.15
C VAL A 132 2.59 -9.56 11.00
N TYR A 133 1.82 -10.44 10.35
CA TYR A 133 0.38 -10.24 10.22
C TYR A 133 -0.34 -10.24 11.57
N LYS A 134 0.07 -11.13 12.49
CA LYS A 134 -0.42 -11.07 13.86
C LYS A 134 -0.14 -9.70 14.50
N ALA A 135 1.07 -9.16 14.34
CA ALA A 135 1.42 -7.84 14.84
C ALA A 135 0.62 -6.71 14.16
N ILE A 136 0.29 -6.82 12.87
CA ILE A 136 -0.60 -5.90 12.15
C ILE A 136 -2.00 -5.90 12.78
N VAL A 137 -2.58 -7.07 13.05
CA VAL A 137 -3.90 -7.19 13.68
C VAL A 137 -3.88 -6.67 15.12
N ASP A 138 -2.82 -6.97 15.86
CA ASP A 138 -2.63 -6.49 17.23
C ASP A 138 -2.32 -4.98 17.30
N CYS A 139 -2.02 -4.33 16.16
CA CYS A 139 -1.75 -2.88 15.99
C CYS A 139 -3.03 -2.02 16.07
N SER A 140 -3.89 -2.30 17.06
CA SER A 140 -5.16 -1.63 17.30
C SER A 140 -5.02 -0.39 18.20
N ALA A 141 -6.10 0.38 18.33
CA ALA A 141 -6.11 1.56 19.19
C ALA A 141 -5.84 1.15 20.66
N GLY A 142 -4.90 1.83 21.33
CA GLY A 142 -4.46 1.53 22.69
C GLY A 142 -3.46 0.38 22.81
N SER A 143 -2.93 -0.16 21.70
CA SER A 143 -1.92 -1.23 21.70
C SER A 143 -0.48 -0.70 21.64
N GLY A 144 0.51 -1.59 21.51
CA GLY A 144 1.93 -1.24 21.36
C GLY A 144 2.24 -0.31 20.18
N CYS A 145 1.38 -0.27 19.15
CA CYS A 145 1.50 0.69 18.05
C CYS A 145 1.15 2.13 18.44
N ASP A 146 0.30 2.29 19.46
CA ASP A 146 -0.20 3.57 19.94
C ASP A 146 0.68 4.19 21.03
N GLY A 147 1.86 3.60 21.31
CA GLY A 147 2.82 4.09 22.32
C GLY A 147 3.32 5.52 22.06
N LYS A 148 4.64 5.73 21.96
CA LYS A 148 5.17 7.10 21.69
C LYS A 148 4.92 7.61 20.26
N ASN A 149 4.20 6.85 19.44
CA ASN A 149 4.08 7.08 17.99
C ASN A 149 2.85 7.93 17.65
N SER A 150 2.84 9.19 18.12
CA SER A 150 1.75 10.15 17.89
C SER A 150 1.46 10.40 16.40
N ILE A 151 2.49 10.33 15.55
CA ILE A 151 2.39 10.55 14.11
C ILE A 151 1.54 9.47 13.44
N PHE A 152 1.78 8.19 13.73
CA PHE A 152 1.00 7.09 13.14
C PHE A 152 -0.47 7.22 13.50
N THR A 153 -0.76 7.56 14.76
CA THR A 153 -2.13 7.74 15.21
C THR A 153 -2.82 8.94 14.57
N ALA A 154 -2.10 10.04 14.39
CA ALA A 154 -2.61 11.20 13.65
C ALA A 154 -2.92 10.84 12.19
N ILE A 155 -2.04 10.10 11.51
CA ILE A 155 -2.24 9.64 10.13
C ILE A 155 -3.50 8.78 10.05
N VAL A 156 -3.64 7.75 10.88
CA VAL A 156 -4.82 6.88 10.82
C VAL A 156 -6.10 7.66 11.11
N ASN A 157 -6.11 8.52 12.13
CA ASN A 157 -7.30 9.29 12.46
C ASN A 157 -7.69 10.26 11.34
N ALA A 158 -6.73 10.95 10.72
CA ALA A 158 -6.98 11.81 9.57
C ALA A 158 -7.48 11.04 8.33
N ALA A 159 -7.17 9.75 8.22
CA ALA A 159 -7.58 8.90 7.12
C ALA A 159 -9.01 8.35 7.27
N LYS A 160 -9.50 8.10 8.49
CA LYS A 160 -10.77 7.39 8.77
C LYS A 160 -11.96 7.93 7.99
N ASP A 161 -12.13 9.24 8.00
CA ASP A 161 -13.30 9.93 7.41
C ASP A 161 -13.13 10.27 5.92
N LYS A 162 -11.99 9.88 5.32
CA LYS A 162 -11.75 10.09 3.89
C LYS A 162 -12.52 9.08 3.06
N ARG A 163 -12.91 9.50 1.86
CA ARG A 163 -13.40 8.60 0.81
C ARG A 163 -12.33 7.55 0.49
N PHE A 164 -12.74 6.41 -0.05
CA PHE A 164 -11.87 5.26 -0.27
C PHE A 164 -10.54 5.61 -0.98
N ILE A 165 -10.59 6.27 -2.14
CA ILE A 165 -9.36 6.57 -2.89
C ILE A 165 -8.48 7.59 -2.16
N ASP A 166 -9.09 8.63 -1.58
CA ASP A 166 -8.39 9.65 -0.80
C ASP A 166 -7.74 9.05 0.45
N LYS A 167 -8.36 8.03 1.04
CA LYS A 167 -7.82 7.26 2.16
C LYS A 167 -6.56 6.49 1.75
N LEU A 168 -6.59 5.81 0.60
CA LEU A 168 -5.40 5.11 0.06
C LEU A 168 -4.27 6.10 -0.23
N SER A 169 -4.54 7.18 -0.96
CA SER A 169 -3.55 8.19 -1.35
C SER A 169 -2.95 8.90 -0.14
N PHE A 170 -3.80 9.24 0.85
CA PHE A 170 -3.34 9.89 2.07
C PHE A 170 -2.45 8.99 2.90
N ILE A 171 -2.84 7.73 3.13
CA ILE A 171 -2.00 6.80 3.89
C ILE A 171 -0.69 6.50 3.15
N ASN A 172 -0.74 6.27 1.83
CA ASN A 172 0.45 5.98 1.04
C ASN A 172 1.50 7.10 1.18
N SER A 173 1.09 8.33 0.88
CA SER A 173 1.98 9.49 0.96
C SER A 173 2.43 9.80 2.40
N SER A 174 1.51 9.73 3.37
CA SER A 174 1.85 10.02 4.77
C SER A 174 2.87 9.04 5.35
N ILE A 175 2.73 7.75 5.06
CA ILE A 175 3.71 6.74 5.50
C ILE A 175 5.04 6.92 4.75
N ASN A 176 5.01 7.17 3.44
CA ASN A 176 6.22 7.42 2.66
C ASN A 176 7.04 8.62 3.21
N HIS A 177 6.38 9.61 3.80
CA HIS A 177 7.03 10.75 4.45
C HIS A 177 7.37 10.52 5.93
N ALA A 178 6.70 9.59 6.61
CA ALA A 178 6.88 9.37 8.05
C ALA A 178 8.12 8.55 8.39
N ILE A 179 8.54 7.66 7.48
CA ILE A 179 9.68 6.75 7.65
C ILE A 179 10.68 6.86 6.50
N ALA A 180 11.96 6.65 6.79
CA ALA A 180 13.03 6.73 5.79
C ALA A 180 13.29 5.38 5.13
N TYR A 181 13.50 5.36 3.81
CA TYR A 181 13.90 4.15 3.12
C TYR A 181 15.33 3.76 3.50
N LYS A 182 15.51 2.60 4.13
CA LYS A 182 16.81 2.04 4.52
C LYS A 182 16.77 0.52 4.47
N LYS A 183 17.84 -0.09 3.95
CA LYS A 183 18.03 -1.54 3.93
C LYS A 183 18.03 -2.14 5.34
N ASP A 184 17.57 -3.38 5.45
CA ASP A 184 17.56 -4.14 6.70
C ASP A 184 18.92 -4.35 7.32
N SER A 185 19.96 -4.45 6.49
CA SER A 185 21.34 -4.58 6.97
C SER A 185 21.78 -3.36 7.79
N VAL A 186 21.19 -2.20 7.53
CA VAL A 186 21.45 -0.94 8.24
C VAL A 186 20.55 -0.79 9.47
N VAL A 187 19.26 -1.16 9.35
CA VAL A 187 18.27 -0.94 10.43
C VAL A 187 18.31 -2.05 11.47
N TYR A 188 18.34 -3.31 11.02
CA TYR A 188 18.19 -4.51 11.85
C TYR A 188 19.42 -5.43 11.86
N GLY A 189 20.46 -5.11 11.07
CA GLY A 189 21.69 -5.91 10.99
C GLY A 189 21.50 -7.28 10.33
N LYS A 190 20.45 -7.43 9.52
CA LYS A 190 20.08 -8.67 8.81
C LYS A 190 19.98 -8.40 7.31
N LEU A 191 20.18 -9.43 6.50
CA LEU A 191 20.03 -9.27 5.04
C LEU A 191 18.59 -9.06 4.60
N ASP A 192 17.65 -9.61 5.36
CA ASP A 192 16.23 -9.61 5.03
C ASP A 192 15.44 -9.91 6.32
N TYR A 193 14.65 -8.95 6.78
CA TYR A 193 13.97 -8.93 8.08
C TYR A 193 12.66 -8.15 8.00
N TRP A 194 11.55 -8.89 8.04
CA TRP A 194 10.23 -8.27 7.98
C TRP A 194 9.83 -7.76 9.36
N ALA A 195 9.88 -6.45 9.55
CA ALA A 195 9.66 -5.86 10.84
C ALA A 195 8.17 -5.74 11.17
N LYS A 196 7.84 -5.78 12.45
CA LYS A 196 6.48 -5.52 12.93
C LYS A 196 6.20 -4.02 12.86
N PRO A 197 4.92 -3.61 12.78
CA PRO A 197 4.56 -2.19 12.79
C PRO A 197 5.18 -1.39 13.95
N SER A 198 5.28 -1.96 15.15
CA SER A 198 5.92 -1.31 16.30
C SER A 198 7.42 -1.05 16.10
N GLU A 199 8.13 -2.01 15.50
CA GLU A 199 9.57 -1.92 15.22
C GLU A 199 9.83 -0.86 14.15
N ILE A 200 9.05 -0.88 13.05
CA ILE A 200 9.14 0.12 11.97
C ILE A 200 8.90 1.53 12.52
N LEU A 201 7.91 1.70 13.39
CA LEU A 201 7.59 2.99 14.00
C LEU A 201 8.67 3.46 14.99
N GLU A 202 9.29 2.55 15.73
CA GLU A 202 10.41 2.86 16.64
C GLU A 202 11.65 3.32 15.88
N HIS A 203 12.03 2.60 14.82
CA HIS A 203 13.19 2.93 13.99
C HIS A 203 12.95 4.11 13.04
N ARG A 204 11.68 4.35 12.68
CA ARG A 204 11.27 5.30 11.62
C ARG A 204 12.02 5.10 10.31
N ALA A 205 12.39 3.86 10.03
CA ALA A 205 13.09 3.45 8.83
C ALA A 205 12.83 1.97 8.55
N GLY A 206 12.95 1.60 7.29
CA GLY A 206 12.77 0.25 6.78
C GLY A 206 12.85 0.28 5.26
N ASP A 207 12.73 -0.87 4.61
CA ASP A 207 12.71 -0.97 3.15
C ASP A 207 11.29 -1.25 2.64
N CYS A 208 11.15 -1.83 1.45
CA CYS A 208 9.88 -1.82 0.74
C CYS A 208 8.76 -2.64 1.42
N GLU A 209 9.08 -3.78 2.01
CA GLU A 209 8.12 -4.60 2.76
C GLU A 209 7.68 -3.91 4.04
N ASP A 210 8.58 -3.23 4.73
CA ASP A 210 8.27 -2.50 5.96
C ASP A 210 7.28 -1.37 5.68
N PHE A 211 7.48 -0.66 4.57
CA PHE A 211 6.51 0.32 4.09
C PHE A 211 5.15 -0.32 3.79
N ALA A 212 5.13 -1.48 3.10
CA ALA A 212 3.88 -2.18 2.79
C ALA A 212 3.16 -2.68 4.05
N ILE A 213 3.90 -3.22 5.02
CA ILE A 213 3.42 -3.69 6.34
C ILE A 213 2.80 -2.53 7.11
N LEU A 214 3.51 -1.40 7.22
CA LEU A 214 3.01 -0.26 7.98
C LEU A 214 1.79 0.39 7.32
N LYS A 215 1.76 0.46 5.98
CA LYS A 215 0.57 0.91 5.23
C LYS A 215 -0.61 -0.04 5.43
N MET A 216 -0.38 -1.36 5.47
CA MET A 216 -1.44 -2.34 5.74
C MET A 216 -2.02 -2.14 7.14
N ALA A 217 -1.17 -1.95 8.15
CA ALA A 217 -1.62 -1.66 9.51
C ALA A 217 -2.42 -0.36 9.59
N ALA A 218 -1.96 0.71 8.92
CA ALA A 218 -2.69 1.98 8.87
C ALA A 218 -4.06 1.86 8.20
N LEU A 219 -4.13 1.17 7.05
CA LEU A 219 -5.37 0.97 6.31
C LEU A 219 -6.35 0.07 7.04
N LEU A 220 -5.88 -1.02 7.66
CA LEU A 220 -6.69 -1.89 8.50
C LEU A 220 -7.35 -1.09 9.62
N ARG A 221 -6.55 -0.27 10.31
CA ARG A 221 -7.02 0.58 11.41
C ARG A 221 -7.89 1.76 10.94
N ALA A 222 -7.80 2.13 9.67
CA ALA A 222 -8.68 3.09 8.99
C ALA A 222 -9.94 2.43 8.39
N GLY A 223 -10.17 1.14 8.65
CA GLY A 223 -11.39 0.42 8.28
C GLY A 223 -11.39 -0.24 6.90
N ILE A 224 -10.23 -0.37 6.25
CA ILE A 224 -10.12 -1.19 5.03
C ILE A 224 -10.07 -2.67 5.43
N PRO A 225 -10.92 -3.54 4.85
CA PRO A 225 -10.94 -4.96 5.19
C PRO A 225 -9.61 -5.65 4.90
N ALA A 226 -9.07 -6.41 5.85
CA ALA A 226 -7.80 -7.12 5.70
C ALA A 226 -7.77 -8.05 4.47
N GLN A 227 -8.91 -8.67 4.16
CA GLN A 227 -9.08 -9.61 3.05
C GLN A 227 -9.00 -8.92 1.68
N SER A 228 -9.18 -7.60 1.63
CA SER A 228 -9.00 -6.81 0.42
C SER A 228 -7.54 -6.43 0.18
N MET A 229 -6.66 -6.61 1.18
CA MET A 229 -5.28 -6.16 1.12
C MET A 229 -4.34 -7.34 0.91
N SER A 230 -3.29 -7.17 0.12
CA SER A 230 -2.22 -8.17 -0.01
C SER A 230 -0.86 -7.51 -0.10
N LEU A 231 0.10 -7.99 0.68
CA LEU A 231 1.51 -7.68 0.48
C LEU A 231 2.00 -8.52 -0.70
N VAL A 232 2.53 -7.87 -1.74
CA VAL A 232 2.93 -8.51 -2.99
C VAL A 232 4.44 -8.35 -3.15
N VAL A 233 5.15 -9.45 -3.23
CA VAL A 233 6.57 -9.48 -3.59
C VAL A 233 6.69 -9.72 -5.09
N LEU A 234 7.48 -8.90 -5.76
CA LEU A 234 7.55 -8.83 -7.21
C LEU A 234 8.97 -8.54 -7.69
N GLN A 235 9.21 -8.74 -8.99
CA GLN A 235 10.36 -8.21 -9.69
C GLN A 235 9.97 -6.93 -10.43
N ASP A 236 10.65 -5.83 -10.15
CA ASP A 236 10.59 -4.64 -10.99
C ASP A 236 11.55 -4.85 -12.16
N ARG A 237 11.01 -5.20 -13.33
CA ARG A 237 11.82 -5.46 -14.54
C ARG A 237 12.46 -4.21 -15.11
N LYS A 238 11.86 -3.05 -14.89
CA LYS A 238 12.38 -1.77 -15.37
C LYS A 238 13.63 -1.36 -14.59
N ARG A 239 13.64 -1.60 -13.27
CA ARG A 239 14.77 -1.23 -12.40
C ARG A 239 15.72 -2.39 -12.08
N GLY A 240 15.32 -3.62 -12.36
CA GLY A 240 16.17 -4.80 -12.24
C GLY A 240 16.37 -5.31 -10.81
N PHE A 241 15.42 -5.12 -9.90
CA PHE A 241 15.50 -5.60 -8.52
C PHE A 241 14.18 -6.21 -8.02
N PHE A 242 14.24 -6.92 -6.89
CA PHE A 242 13.06 -7.42 -6.19
C PHE A 242 12.49 -6.36 -5.25
N HIS A 243 11.16 -6.24 -5.26
CA HIS A 243 10.43 -5.18 -4.57
C HIS A 243 9.21 -5.75 -3.86
N ALA A 244 8.69 -5.02 -2.89
CA ALA A 244 7.44 -5.33 -2.21
C ALA A 244 6.51 -4.11 -2.20
N VAL A 245 5.23 -4.36 -2.46
CA VAL A 245 4.17 -3.34 -2.47
C VAL A 245 2.95 -3.83 -1.72
N LEU A 246 2.09 -2.89 -1.33
CA LEU A 246 0.77 -3.21 -0.82
C LEU A 246 -0.27 -3.05 -1.94
N SER A 247 -1.04 -4.10 -2.19
CA SER A 247 -2.20 -4.07 -3.08
C SER A 247 -3.51 -4.00 -2.29
N VAL A 248 -4.50 -3.30 -2.84
CA VAL A 248 -5.88 -3.23 -2.32
C VAL A 248 -6.85 -3.56 -3.45
N SER A 249 -7.48 -4.73 -3.34
CA SER A 249 -8.42 -5.28 -4.31
C SER A 249 -9.84 -4.81 -4.04
N THR A 250 -10.52 -4.35 -5.08
CA THR A 250 -11.92 -3.91 -5.05
C THR A 250 -12.69 -4.49 -6.24
N GLY A 251 -14.02 -4.37 -6.23
CA GLY A 251 -14.83 -4.69 -7.42
C GLY A 251 -14.52 -3.81 -8.64
N SER A 252 -13.85 -2.68 -8.45
CA SER A 252 -13.44 -1.75 -9.52
C SER A 252 -12.00 -1.95 -10.02
N GLY A 253 -11.26 -2.91 -9.46
CA GLY A 253 -9.86 -3.16 -9.79
C GLY A 253 -8.93 -3.17 -8.57
N VAL A 254 -7.63 -3.29 -8.82
CA VAL A 254 -6.59 -3.39 -7.80
C VAL A 254 -5.77 -2.10 -7.76
N PHE A 255 -5.62 -1.53 -6.57
CA PHE A 255 -4.84 -0.32 -6.32
C PHE A 255 -3.52 -0.68 -5.64
N ILE A 256 -2.43 -0.02 -6.03
CA ILE A 256 -1.08 -0.29 -5.56
C ILE A 256 -0.56 0.91 -4.76
N LEU A 257 -0.13 0.64 -3.53
CA LEU A 257 0.56 1.56 -2.64
C LEU A 257 2.03 1.14 -2.58
N ASP A 258 2.91 2.05 -2.99
CA ASP A 258 4.32 1.77 -3.25
C ASP A 258 5.21 2.73 -2.43
N SER A 259 6.35 2.26 -1.93
CA SER A 259 7.36 3.11 -1.30
C SER A 259 8.11 3.98 -2.32
N LEU A 260 8.16 3.57 -3.59
CA LEU A 260 8.83 4.31 -4.67
C LEU A 260 8.00 5.47 -5.23
N SER A 261 6.72 5.60 -4.84
CA SER A 261 5.82 6.62 -5.36
C SER A 261 4.74 7.00 -4.34
N ASN A 262 4.47 8.30 -4.22
CA ASN A 262 3.34 8.81 -3.43
C ASN A 262 1.99 8.65 -4.14
N VAL A 263 1.99 8.40 -5.44
CA VAL A 263 0.77 8.22 -6.24
C VAL A 263 0.31 6.77 -6.16
N VAL A 264 -0.95 6.57 -5.75
CA VAL A 264 -1.61 5.26 -5.81
C VAL A 264 -1.96 4.97 -7.26
N SER A 265 -1.41 3.88 -7.79
CA SER A 265 -1.58 3.47 -9.18
C SER A 265 -2.53 2.28 -9.27
N ARG A 266 -3.14 2.04 -10.44
CA ARG A 266 -3.74 0.71 -10.69
C ARG A 266 -2.64 -0.29 -11.02
N ASP A 267 -2.89 -1.56 -10.73
CA ASP A 267 -1.97 -2.63 -11.11
C ASP A 267 -1.77 -2.69 -12.64
N SER A 268 -2.81 -2.40 -13.42
CA SER A 268 -2.77 -2.28 -14.89
C SER A 268 -1.82 -1.19 -15.39
N ASP A 269 -1.52 -0.19 -14.57
CA ASP A 269 -0.65 0.94 -14.95
C ASP A 269 0.83 0.64 -14.69
N LEU A 270 1.15 -0.56 -14.18
CA LEU A 270 2.49 -1.01 -13.77
C LEU A 270 2.91 -2.28 -14.54
N PRO A 271 3.10 -2.23 -15.87
CA PRO A 271 3.37 -3.41 -16.70
C PRO A 271 4.74 -4.06 -16.44
N ASP A 272 5.68 -3.32 -15.84
CA ASP A 272 7.02 -3.81 -15.53
C ASP A 272 7.09 -4.54 -14.17
N TYR A 273 6.00 -4.51 -13.39
CA TYR A 273 5.92 -5.19 -12.10
C TYR A 273 5.42 -6.61 -12.30
N VAL A 274 6.28 -7.57 -11.98
CA VAL A 274 5.96 -8.98 -12.19
C VAL A 274 5.90 -9.71 -10.84
N PRO A 275 4.70 -10.07 -10.36
CA PRO A 275 4.51 -10.64 -9.03
C PRO A 275 5.06 -12.06 -8.96
N LEU A 276 5.65 -12.39 -7.81
CA LEU A 276 6.22 -13.71 -7.52
C LEU A 276 5.33 -14.47 -6.54
N TYR A 277 5.01 -13.83 -5.43
CA TYR A 277 4.12 -14.35 -4.39
C TYR A 277 3.45 -13.20 -3.64
N SER A 278 2.33 -13.48 -3.00
CA SER A 278 1.63 -12.51 -2.17
C SER A 278 1.05 -13.15 -0.92
N PHE A 279 0.81 -12.30 0.08
CA PHE A 279 0.20 -12.67 1.35
C PHE A 279 -1.01 -11.79 1.64
N SER A 280 -2.11 -12.41 2.03
CA SER A 280 -3.32 -11.74 2.51
C SER A 280 -3.85 -12.53 3.69
N THR A 281 -4.05 -11.85 4.80
CA THR A 281 -4.42 -12.49 6.07
C THR A 281 -3.46 -13.63 6.43
N ASP A 282 -3.98 -14.82 6.62
CA ASP A 282 -3.33 -16.09 6.89
C ASP A 282 -3.03 -16.91 5.62
N ARG A 283 -3.26 -16.35 4.42
CA ARG A 283 -3.13 -17.05 3.14
C ARG A 283 -1.95 -16.52 2.31
N ALA A 284 -1.41 -17.40 1.48
CA ALA A 284 -0.34 -17.12 0.54
C ALA A 284 -0.68 -17.60 -0.87
N TRP A 285 -0.20 -16.88 -1.87
CA TRP A 285 -0.33 -17.25 -3.29
C TRP A 285 1.02 -17.18 -3.99
N ILE A 286 1.27 -18.10 -4.91
CA ILE A 286 2.34 -17.96 -5.92
C ILE A 286 1.72 -17.40 -7.19
N HIS A 287 2.41 -16.45 -7.79
CA HIS A 287 1.97 -15.83 -9.03
C HIS A 287 2.68 -16.44 -10.23
N GLY A 288 1.91 -16.68 -11.28
CA GLY A 288 2.36 -17.20 -12.56
C GLY A 288 1.68 -16.47 -13.72
N THR A 289 2.09 -16.82 -14.94
CA THR A 289 1.43 -16.39 -16.16
C THR A 289 0.53 -17.50 -16.68
N ARG A 290 -0.51 -17.14 -17.44
CA ARG A 290 -1.32 -18.15 -18.13
C ARG A 290 -0.43 -18.93 -19.10
N PRO A 291 -0.66 -20.24 -19.30
CA PRO A 291 0.07 -21.02 -20.30
C PRO A 291 0.09 -20.31 -21.66
N GLY A 292 1.28 -20.14 -22.24
CA GLY A 292 1.49 -19.42 -23.51
C GLY A 292 1.90 -17.95 -23.38
N ALA A 293 1.91 -17.37 -22.18
CA ALA A 293 2.52 -16.07 -21.91
C ALA A 293 3.98 -16.21 -21.43
N ALA A 294 4.78 -15.15 -21.59
CA ALA A 294 6.20 -15.12 -21.20
C ALA A 294 6.40 -15.48 -19.71
N GLN A 295 7.56 -16.05 -19.38
CA GLN A 295 7.88 -16.46 -18.00
C GLN A 295 7.90 -15.28 -17.02
N VAL A 296 7.46 -15.55 -15.80
CA VAL A 296 7.19 -14.55 -14.75
C VAL A 296 8.47 -14.03 -14.10
N ALA A 297 9.45 -14.89 -13.88
CA ALA A 297 10.81 -14.52 -13.52
C ALA A 297 11.65 -15.79 -13.44
N ASP A 298 12.91 -15.74 -13.87
CA ASP A 298 13.89 -16.79 -13.52
C ASP A 298 14.57 -16.39 -12.20
N VAL A 299 14.04 -16.91 -11.08
CA VAL A 299 14.59 -16.64 -9.74
C VAL A 299 15.64 -17.69 -9.41
N LYS A 300 16.92 -17.33 -9.64
CA LYS A 300 18.06 -18.17 -9.31
C LYS A 300 18.11 -18.45 -7.79
N GLY A 301 17.95 -19.72 -7.40
CA GLY A 301 17.93 -20.16 -5.99
C GLY A 301 16.53 -20.37 -5.40
N GLY A 302 15.47 -20.08 -6.16
CA GLY A 302 14.08 -20.28 -5.75
C GLY A 302 13.47 -19.10 -4.97
N LEU A 303 12.15 -19.11 -4.75
CA LEU A 303 11.42 -17.98 -4.14
C LEU A 303 11.86 -17.61 -2.71
N ALA A 304 12.51 -18.54 -2.00
CA ALA A 304 12.98 -18.31 -0.64
C ALA A 304 14.25 -17.42 -0.56
N THR A 305 14.96 -17.22 -1.68
CA THR A 305 16.14 -16.34 -1.74
C THR A 305 15.78 -14.92 -2.16
N VAL A 306 14.51 -14.64 -2.43
CA VAL A 306 14.02 -13.31 -2.80
C VAL A 306 14.02 -12.42 -1.56
N ALA A 307 14.95 -11.48 -1.52
CA ALA A 307 14.99 -10.38 -0.56
C ALA A 307 14.51 -9.09 -1.27
N PRO A 308 13.24 -8.71 -1.12
CA PRO A 308 12.78 -7.42 -1.62
C PRO A 308 13.54 -6.29 -0.89
N GLY A 309 13.66 -5.12 -1.52
CA GLY A 309 14.22 -3.95 -0.85
C GLY A 309 15.75 -3.80 -0.91
N GLU A 310 16.46 -4.88 -1.26
CA GLU A 310 17.92 -4.91 -1.37
C GLU A 310 18.51 -4.27 -2.65
N GLY A 311 17.70 -3.54 -3.42
CA GLY A 311 18.05 -2.84 -4.67
C GLY A 311 18.58 -1.40 -4.52
N LEU A 312 18.54 -0.64 -5.62
CA LEU A 312 18.91 0.78 -5.67
C LEU A 312 18.01 1.61 -4.73
N GLN A 313 18.60 2.48 -3.91
CA GLN A 313 17.86 3.37 -3.02
C GLN A 313 17.09 4.42 -3.86
N PRO A 314 15.79 4.65 -3.58
CA PRO A 314 14.99 5.67 -4.24
C PRO A 314 15.37 7.11 -3.87
#